data_AF-X1F860-F1
#
_entry.id   AF-X1F860-F1
#
_cell.length_a   1.000
_cell.length_b   1.000
_cell.length_c   1.000
_cell.angle_alpha   90.00
_cell.angle_beta   90.00
_cell.angle_gamma   90.00
#
_symmetry.space_group_name_H-M   'P 1'
#
loop_
_entity.id
_entity.type
_entity.pdbx_description
1 polymer ?
#
loop_
_entity_poly.entity_id
_entity_poly.type
_entity_poly.pdbx_seq_one_letter_code
_entity_poly.pdbx_strand_id
1 'polypeptide(L)'
;DPVSRNTTVREIFSGGDCVSGPSTVIGAIASGQQAAVHIDRLLGGSGELPGDTGFSFVKPDEETLAKSPPRAEEKIIPPDKRKRGFAEVVLGLDREQAVCEASRCLRCDLEE
;
A
#
# COMPACT_ATOMS: atom_id res chain seq x y z
N ASP A 1 -9.87 -18.58 -7.76
CA ASP A 1 -11.05 -18.05 -8.48
C ASP A 1 -10.96 -16.52 -8.51
N PRO A 2 -11.04 -15.89 -9.70
CA PRO A 2 -10.92 -14.44 -9.87
C PRO A 2 -12.00 -13.62 -9.15
N VAL A 3 -13.18 -14.20 -8.88
CA VAL A 3 -14.29 -13.51 -8.21
C VAL A 3 -14.20 -13.72 -6.71
N SER A 4 -14.20 -14.98 -6.26
CA SER A 4 -14.23 -15.30 -4.83
C SER A 4 -12.89 -15.18 -4.11
N ARG A 5 -11.79 -15.01 -4.86
CA ARG A 5 -10.41 -15.01 -4.35
C ARG A 5 -9.99 -16.29 -3.63
N ASN A 6 -10.80 -17.34 -3.74
CA ASN A 6 -10.48 -18.64 -3.15
C ASN A 6 -9.34 -19.31 -3.93
N THR A 7 -8.44 -19.98 -3.21
CA THR A 7 -7.39 -20.80 -3.80
C THR A 7 -7.92 -22.19 -4.14
N THR A 8 -7.04 -23.13 -4.49
CA THR A 8 -7.40 -24.55 -4.62
C THR A 8 -7.70 -25.21 -3.27
N VAL A 9 -7.27 -24.60 -2.16
CA VAL A 9 -7.59 -25.04 -0.80
C VAL A 9 -8.78 -24.22 -0.30
N ARG A 10 -9.90 -24.89 -0.04
CA ARG A 10 -11.24 -24.28 0.21
C ARG A 10 -11.26 -23.13 1.21
N GLU A 11 -10.43 -23.20 2.25
CA GLU A 11 -10.41 -22.25 3.38
C GLU A 11 -9.28 -21.23 3.28
N ILE A 12 -8.55 -21.22 2.16
CA ILE A 12 -7.42 -20.31 1.92
C ILE A 12 -7.76 -19.40 0.75
N PHE A 13 -7.64 -18.10 0.98
CA PHE A 13 -7.90 -17.04 0.01
C PHE A 13 -6.61 -16.27 -0.28
N SER A 14 -6.54 -15.62 -1.44
CA SER A 14 -5.39 -14.81 -1.83
C SER A 14 -5.83 -13.53 -2.55
N GLY A 15 -5.12 -12.43 -2.32
CA GLY A 15 -5.40 -11.13 -2.91
C GLY A 15 -4.14 -10.30 -3.10
N GLY A 16 -4.29 -9.16 -3.78
CA GLY A 16 -3.18 -8.26 -4.13
C GLY A 16 -2.17 -8.89 -5.09
N ASP A 17 -0.93 -8.42 -5.01
CA ASP A 17 0.14 -8.72 -5.97
C ASP A 17 0.49 -10.21 -6.05
N CYS A 18 0.26 -10.98 -4.99
CA CYS A 18 0.41 -12.44 -4.99
C CYS A 18 -0.53 -13.15 -5.98
N VAL A 19 -1.58 -12.47 -6.47
CA VAL A 19 -2.56 -13.00 -7.43
C VAL A 19 -2.48 -12.29 -8.77
N SER A 20 -2.43 -10.95 -8.77
CA SER A 20 -2.49 -10.16 -10.00
C SER A 20 -1.12 -9.82 -10.59
N GLY A 21 -0.03 -10.04 -9.85
CA GLY A 21 1.22 -9.32 -10.08
C GLY A 21 1.10 -7.85 -9.66
N PRO A 22 2.17 -7.05 -9.85
CA PRO A 22 2.22 -5.65 -9.44
C PRO A 22 1.02 -4.86 -9.96
N SER A 23 0.32 -4.16 -9.08
CA SER A 23 -0.84 -3.35 -9.42
C SER A 23 -0.89 -2.06 -8.59
N THR A 24 -1.99 -1.31 -8.69
CA THR A 24 -2.22 -0.14 -7.84
C THR A 24 -2.59 -0.59 -6.42
N VAL A 25 -2.25 0.25 -5.44
CA VAL A 25 -2.63 0.03 -4.03
C VAL A 25 -4.14 -0.15 -3.89
N ILE A 26 -4.93 0.64 -4.62
CA ILE A 26 -6.40 0.54 -4.60
C ILE A 26 -6.87 -0.81 -5.17
N GLY A 27 -6.23 -1.31 -6.22
CA GLY A 27 -6.50 -2.64 -6.77
C GLY A 27 -6.24 -3.76 -5.75
N ALA A 28 -5.13 -3.68 -5.00
CA ALA A 28 -4.83 -4.63 -3.94
C ALA A 28 -5.86 -4.56 -2.79
N ILE A 29 -6.27 -3.36 -2.38
CA ILE A 29 -7.32 -3.15 -1.35
C ILE A 29 -8.65 -3.75 -1.81
N ALA A 30 -9.07 -3.48 -3.04
CA ALA A 30 -10.31 -4.03 -3.61
C ALA A 30 -10.27 -5.57 -3.67
N SER A 31 -9.13 -6.15 -4.04
CA SER A 31 -8.89 -7.59 -4.02
C SER A 31 -9.03 -8.19 -2.61
N GLY A 32 -8.46 -7.52 -1.60
CA GLY A 32 -8.62 -7.91 -0.19
C GLY A 32 -10.07 -7.83 0.30
N GLN A 33 -10.80 -6.77 -0.09
CA GLN A 33 -12.23 -6.62 0.21
C GLN A 33 -13.06 -7.75 -0.39
N GLN A 34 -12.79 -8.15 -1.65
CA GLN A 34 -13.43 -9.31 -2.27
C GLN A 34 -13.17 -10.59 -1.49
N ALA A 35 -11.91 -10.84 -1.09
CA ALA A 35 -11.58 -12.01 -0.27
C ALA A 35 -12.33 -11.98 1.07
N ALA A 36 -12.39 -10.83 1.75
CA ALA A 36 -13.09 -10.68 3.02
C ALA A 36 -14.59 -11.01 2.92
N VAL A 37 -15.28 -10.53 1.87
CA VAL A 37 -16.70 -10.86 1.60
C VAL A 37 -16.92 -12.36 1.52
N HIS A 38 -16.03 -13.07 0.83
CA HIS A 38 -16.17 -14.51 0.63
C HIS A 38 -15.74 -15.35 1.84
N ILE A 39 -14.74 -14.88 2.60
CA ILE A 39 -14.38 -15.47 3.90
C ILE A 39 -15.55 -15.37 4.86
N ASP A 40 -16.18 -14.19 4.97
CA ASP A 40 -17.33 -14.01 5.86
C ASP A 40 -18.50 -14.93 5.49
N ARG A 41 -18.85 -15.00 4.21
CA ARG A 41 -19.87 -15.94 3.71
C ARG A 41 -19.53 -17.41 3.97
N LEU A 42 -18.26 -17.79 3.84
CA LEU A 42 -17.81 -19.15 4.15
C LEU A 42 -18.02 -19.48 5.63
N LEU A 43 -17.83 -18.50 6.52
CA LEU A 43 -18.03 -18.62 7.96
C LEU A 43 -19.50 -18.46 8.39
N GLY A 44 -20.43 -18.26 7.45
CA GLY A 44 -21.86 -18.14 7.71
C GLY A 44 -22.39 -16.71 7.91
N GLY A 45 -21.55 -15.69 7.66
CA GLY A 45 -21.94 -14.28 7.66
C GLY A 45 -22.64 -13.82 6.38
N SER A 46 -23.00 -12.54 6.31
CA SER A 46 -23.72 -11.93 5.19
C SER A 46 -22.80 -11.55 4.00
N GLY A 47 -21.50 -11.45 4.25
CA GLY A 47 -20.52 -10.90 3.31
C GLY A 47 -20.69 -9.40 3.09
N GLU A 48 -21.27 -8.69 4.07
CA GLU A 48 -21.39 -7.23 4.01
C GLU A 48 -20.13 -6.58 4.56
N LEU A 49 -19.49 -5.75 3.73
CA LEU A 49 -18.39 -4.91 4.20
C LEU A 49 -18.95 -3.75 5.03
N PRO A 50 -18.18 -3.21 5.98
CA PRO A 50 -18.52 -1.97 6.64
C PRO A 50 -18.86 -0.89 5.60
N GLY A 51 -19.94 -0.15 5.86
CA GLY A 51 -20.33 0.97 5.02
C GLY A 51 -19.25 2.05 4.95
N ASP A 52 -19.42 2.97 4.01
CA ASP A 52 -18.54 4.12 3.86
C ASP A 52 -18.38 4.84 5.21
N THR A 53 -17.13 5.04 5.63
CA THR A 53 -16.78 5.73 6.87
C THR A 53 -16.94 7.25 6.76
N GLY A 54 -17.40 7.75 5.61
CA GLY A 54 -17.54 9.18 5.32
C GLY A 54 -16.20 9.84 5.01
N PHE A 55 -15.16 9.05 4.70
CA PHE A 55 -13.87 9.57 4.33
C PHE A 55 -13.94 10.14 2.91
N SER A 56 -13.87 11.46 2.80
CA SER A 56 -13.76 12.15 1.52
C SER A 56 -12.33 12.62 1.30
N PHE A 57 -11.74 12.23 0.18
CA PHE A 57 -10.45 12.71 -0.28
C PHE A 57 -10.64 13.52 -1.56
N VAL A 58 -10.15 14.76 -1.54
CA VAL A 58 -10.09 15.59 -2.73
C VAL A 58 -8.68 15.45 -3.31
N LYS A 59 -8.58 14.99 -4.56
CA LYS A 59 -7.30 14.97 -5.27
C LYS A 59 -6.75 16.40 -5.34
N PRO A 60 -5.50 16.65 -4.89
CA PRO A 60 -4.90 17.97 -5.00
C PRO A 60 -4.76 18.39 -6.47
N ASP A 61 -4.92 19.69 -6.74
CA ASP A 61 -4.66 20.27 -8.05
C ASP A 61 -3.15 20.39 -8.35
N GLU A 62 -2.80 20.66 -9.61
CA GLU A 62 -1.40 20.77 -10.03
C GLU A 62 -0.64 21.90 -9.30
N GLU A 63 -1.32 22.99 -8.92
CA GLU A 63 -0.67 24.07 -8.17
C GLU A 63 -0.26 23.62 -6.76
N THR A 64 -1.12 22.87 -6.08
CA THR A 64 -0.85 22.25 -4.78
C THR A 64 0.24 21.20 -4.89
N LEU A 65 0.22 20.39 -5.95
CA LEU A 65 1.24 19.39 -6.21
C LEU A 65 2.61 20.02 -6.48
N ALA A 66 2.68 21.14 -7.21
CA ALA A 66 3.92 21.88 -7.45
C ALA A 66 4.55 22.44 -6.16
N LYS A 67 3.75 22.64 -5.11
CA LYS A 67 4.19 23.09 -3.79
C LYS A 67 4.53 21.94 -2.84
N SER A 68 4.40 20.69 -3.27
CA SER A 68 4.75 19.54 -2.44
C SER A 68 6.24 19.57 -2.09
N PRO A 69 6.63 19.25 -0.85
CA PRO A 69 8.04 19.20 -0.46
C PRO A 69 8.78 18.16 -1.32
N PRO A 70 10.10 18.29 -1.51
CA PRO A 70 10.89 17.26 -2.18
C PRO A 70 10.88 15.97 -1.36
N ARG A 71 11.12 14.83 -2.03
CA ARG A 71 11.32 13.54 -1.36
C ARG A 71 12.45 13.67 -0.34
N ALA A 72 12.23 13.16 0.87
CA ALA A 72 13.25 13.15 1.91
C ALA A 72 14.49 12.35 1.46
N GLU A 73 15.68 12.91 1.70
CA GLU A 73 16.93 12.22 1.39
C GLU A 73 17.22 11.14 2.45
N GLU A 74 17.38 9.91 1.97
CA GLU A 74 17.68 8.75 2.81
C GLU A 74 19.14 8.80 3.26
N LYS A 75 19.38 8.66 4.57
CA LYS A 75 20.74 8.55 5.12
C LYS A 75 21.25 7.13 4.88
N ILE A 76 22.27 6.96 4.05
CA ILE A 76 22.81 5.63 3.72
C ILE A 76 24.24 5.50 4.22
N ILE A 77 24.57 4.36 4.86
CA ILE A 77 25.95 4.12 5.30
C ILE A 77 26.91 4.01 4.10
N PRO A 78 28.19 4.39 4.24
CA PRO A 78 29.17 4.26 3.17
C PRO A 78 29.36 2.81 2.69
N PRO A 79 29.57 2.55 1.39
CA PRO A 79 29.69 1.20 0.83
C PRO A 79 30.71 0.30 1.53
N ASP A 80 31.84 0.84 1.98
CA ASP A 80 32.87 0.04 2.66
C ASP A 80 32.41 -0.50 4.03
N LYS A 81 31.48 0.19 4.68
CA LYS A 81 30.84 -0.29 5.92
C LYS A 81 29.74 -1.32 5.65
N ARG A 82 29.13 -1.32 4.45
CA ARG A 82 28.09 -2.29 4.05
C ARG A 82 28.66 -3.70 3.87
N LYS A 83 29.93 -3.80 3.45
CA LYS A 83 30.58 -5.07 3.10
C LYS A 83 30.80 -6.03 4.28
N ARG A 84 30.78 -5.54 5.52
CA ARG A 84 31.30 -6.27 6.69
C ARG A 84 30.30 -6.38 7.84
N GLY A 85 29.03 -6.62 7.55
CA GLY A 85 28.04 -6.90 8.59
C GLY A 85 26.61 -6.93 8.09
N PHE A 86 25.68 -6.99 9.05
CA PHE A 86 24.22 -6.95 8.83
C PHE A 86 23.61 -5.65 9.37
N ALA A 87 24.41 -4.61 9.52
CA ALA A 87 23.92 -3.30 9.91
C ALA A 87 22.95 -2.77 8.84
N GLU A 88 21.88 -2.12 9.29
CA GLU A 88 20.92 -1.48 8.41
C GLU A 88 21.62 -0.50 7.47
N VAL A 89 21.37 -0.65 6.16
CA VAL A 89 22.06 0.14 5.14
C VAL A 89 21.43 1.53 5.00
N VAL A 90 20.10 1.55 4.96
CA VAL A 90 19.27 2.76 4.89
C VAL A 90 18.85 3.10 6.32
N LEU A 91 19.46 4.12 6.91
CA LEU A 91 19.30 4.46 8.33
C LEU A 91 17.94 5.09 8.69
N GLY A 92 16.98 5.05 7.75
CA GLY A 92 15.66 5.65 7.90
C GLY A 92 15.67 7.18 7.92
N LEU A 93 14.48 7.71 8.21
CA LEU A 93 14.21 9.13 8.37
C LEU A 93 14.10 9.45 9.86
N ASP A 94 14.58 10.63 10.26
CA ASP A 94 14.23 11.12 11.60
C ASP A 94 12.73 11.51 11.66
N ARG A 95 12.23 11.81 12.86
CA ARG A 95 10.81 12.07 13.08
C ARG A 95 10.27 13.20 12.20
N GLU A 96 11.03 14.27 12.03
CA GLU A 96 10.59 15.43 11.26
C GLU A 96 10.56 15.10 9.77
N GLN A 97 11.61 14.45 9.27
CA GLN A 97 11.67 13.95 7.90
C GLN A 97 10.52 12.96 7.60
N ALA A 98 10.24 12.03 8.52
CA ALA A 98 9.19 11.02 8.35
C ALA A 98 7.78 11.64 8.30
N VAL A 99 7.50 12.63 9.16
CA VAL A 99 6.21 13.34 9.14
C VAL A 99 6.05 14.15 7.85
N CYS A 100 7.12 14.81 7.39
CA CYS A 100 7.11 15.56 6.14
C CYS A 100 6.85 14.62 4.94
N GLU A 101 7.58 13.51 4.86
CA GLU A 101 7.45 12.52 3.78
C GLU A 101 6.06 11.88 3.76
N ALA A 102 5.49 11.56 4.93
CA ALA A 102 4.13 11.02 5.04
C ALA A 102 3.04 12.02 4.62
N SER A 103 3.32 13.32 4.74
CA SER A 103 2.41 14.39 4.32
C SER A 103 2.55 14.77 2.83
N ARG A 104 3.59 14.25 2.15
CA ARG A 104 3.88 14.56 0.76
C ARG A 104 3.00 13.71 -0.17
N CYS A 105 2.49 14.32 -1.23
CA CYS A 105 1.82 13.54 -2.29
C CYS A 105 2.83 12.66 -3.04
N LEU A 106 2.50 11.37 -3.23
CA LEU A 106 3.32 10.42 -3.98
C LEU A 106 3.15 10.50 -5.50
N ARG A 107 2.20 11.30 -6.02
CA ARG A 107 1.89 11.43 -7.45
C ARG A 107 1.61 10.07 -8.13
N CYS A 108 0.82 9.21 -7.48
CA CYS A 108 0.44 7.89 -8.01
C CYS A 108 -0.46 7.96 -9.26
N ASP A 109 -0.85 9.16 -9.68
CA ASP A 109 -1.61 9.45 -10.88
C ASP A 109 -0.76 9.64 -12.14
N LEU A 110 0.57 9.68 -12.01
CA LEU A 110 1.48 9.72 -13.16
C LEU A 110 1.56 8.31 -13.77
N GLU A 111 0.96 8.12 -14.94
CA GLU A 111 1.15 6.93 -15.78
C GLU A 111 2.42 7.14 -16.63
N GLU A 112 3.30 6.13 -16.68
CA GLU A 112 4.40 6.04 -17.66
C GLU A 112 3.89 5.60 -19.04
#